data_AF-F6GPH7-F1
#
_entry.id   AF-F6GPH7-F1
#
_cell.length_a   1.000
_cell.length_b   1.000
_cell.length_c   1.000
_cell.angle_alpha   90.00
_cell.angle_beta   90.00
_cell.angle_gamma   90.00
#
_symmetry.space_group_name_H-M   'P 1'
#
loop_
_entity.id
_entity.type
_entity.pdbx_description
1 polymer ?
#
loop_
_entity_poly.entity_id
_entity_poly.type
_entity_poly.pdbx_seq_one_letter_code
_entity_poly.pdbx_strand_id
1 'polypeptide(L)'
;MKLGLDLEDVHMNIESRLTQRIGITGKKLHTGRSRNDQVATDIRLYLRDEIDDILGLLLRLQKGLLSLASQNTNTIMPGFTHLQTAQPVTFGHHLLAWFEMLVRDTERLQDCRKRVNRMPLGSAALAGTTYPIDRADSD
;
A
#
# COMPACT_ATOMS: atom_id res chain seq x y z
N MET A 1 22.62 -11.82 -3.05
CA MET A 1 23.51 -10.65 -2.86
C MET A 1 23.92 -10.62 -1.40
N LYS A 2 25.20 -10.41 -1.08
CA LYS A 2 25.62 -10.22 0.32
C LYS A 2 25.37 -8.75 0.68
N LEU A 3 24.58 -8.50 1.72
CA LEU A 3 24.33 -7.15 2.23
C LEU A 3 25.56 -6.70 3.05
N GLY A 4 26.03 -5.48 2.78
CA GLY A 4 27.05 -4.81 3.58
C GLY A 4 26.38 -4.18 4.79
N LEU A 5 26.75 -4.63 5.99
CA LEU A 5 26.27 -4.06 7.26
C LEU A 5 26.88 -2.68 7.54
N ASP A 6 27.97 -2.36 6.84
CA ASP A 6 28.68 -1.08 6.83
C ASP A 6 28.06 -0.06 5.88
N LEU A 7 27.12 -0.48 5.03
CA LEU A 7 26.38 0.41 4.13
C LEU A 7 25.09 0.85 4.80
N GLU A 8 24.86 2.16 4.84
CA GLU A 8 23.82 2.81 5.64
C GLU A 8 22.39 2.33 5.31
N ASP A 9 22.10 2.13 4.02
CA ASP A 9 20.76 1.78 3.57
C ASP A 9 20.75 0.77 2.40
N VAL A 10 19.55 0.34 2.01
CA VAL A 10 19.34 -0.58 0.88
C VAL A 10 19.84 0.02 -0.44
N HIS A 11 19.75 1.33 -0.61
CA HIS A 11 20.12 1.98 -1.85
C HIS A 11 21.65 1.99 -2.04
N MET A 12 22.42 2.26 -0.97
CA MET A 12 23.88 2.14 -0.96
C MET A 12 24.32 0.70 -1.24
N ASN A 13 23.61 -0.28 -0.68
CA ASN A 13 23.84 -1.69 -0.98
C ASN A 13 23.70 -1.97 -2.48
N ILE A 14 22.64 -1.48 -3.12
CA ILE A 14 22.41 -1.65 -4.57
C ILE A 14 23.46 -0.89 -5.40
N GLU A 15 23.75 0.37 -5.07
CA GLU A 15 24.72 1.21 -5.77
C GLU A 15 26.15 0.64 -5.68
N SER A 16 26.55 0.17 -4.50
CA SER A 16 27.83 -0.52 -4.28
C SER A 16 27.90 -1.81 -5.09
N ARG A 17 26.85 -2.64 -5.05
CA ARG A 17 26.81 -3.88 -5.81
C ARG A 17 26.83 -3.65 -7.32
N LEU A 18 26.15 -2.61 -7.80
CA LEU A 18 26.18 -2.23 -9.21
C LEU A 18 27.59 -1.80 -9.64
N THR A 19 28.22 -0.94 -8.84
CA THR A 19 29.60 -0.48 -9.10
C THR A 19 30.60 -1.63 -9.12
N GLN A 20 30.46 -2.62 -8.22
CA GLN A 20 31.29 -3.84 -8.25
C GLN A 20 31.13 -4.64 -9.55
N ARG A 21 29.93 -4.64 -10.15
CA ARG A 21 29.64 -5.43 -11.35
C ARG A 21 30.09 -4.78 -12.65
N ILE A 22 29.98 -3.45 -12.75
CA ILE A 22 30.20 -2.72 -14.01
C ILE A 22 31.23 -1.59 -13.91
N GLY A 23 31.96 -1.54 -12.79
CA GLY A 23 32.97 -0.53 -12.53
C GLY A 23 32.38 0.87 -12.38
N ILE A 24 33.15 1.88 -12.79
CA ILE A 24 32.84 3.29 -12.56
C ILE A 24 31.53 3.75 -13.20
N THR A 25 31.07 3.08 -14.25
CA THR A 25 29.77 3.34 -14.89
C THR A 25 28.61 3.18 -13.91
N GLY A 26 28.72 2.28 -12.93
CA GLY A 26 27.68 2.08 -11.90
C GLY A 26 27.44 3.32 -11.04
N LYS A 27 28.47 4.16 -10.84
CA LYS A 27 28.34 5.42 -10.08
C LYS A 27 27.49 6.46 -10.81
N LYS A 28 27.32 6.35 -12.13
CA LYS A 28 26.53 7.30 -12.93
C LYS A 28 25.02 7.11 -12.78
N LEU A 29 24.55 6.00 -12.18
CA LEU A 29 23.12 5.76 -11.99
C LEU A 29 22.45 6.82 -11.09
N HIS A 30 23.20 7.39 -10.14
CA HIS A 30 22.68 8.39 -9.22
C HIS A 30 22.68 9.81 -9.80
N THR A 31 23.23 10.01 -11.01
CA THR A 31 23.33 11.35 -11.62
C THR A 31 21.95 11.97 -11.81
N GLY A 32 21.77 13.19 -11.28
CA GLY A 32 20.51 13.92 -11.37
C GLY A 32 19.42 13.47 -10.38
N ARG A 33 19.71 12.52 -9.48
CA ARG A 33 18.82 12.00 -8.44
C ARG A 33 19.33 12.40 -7.05
N SER A 34 18.44 12.34 -6.04
CA SER A 34 18.80 12.41 -4.62
C SER A 34 18.33 11.14 -3.90
N ARG A 35 18.83 10.90 -2.70
CA ARG A 35 18.22 9.89 -1.84
C ARG A 35 16.77 10.25 -1.48
N ASN A 36 16.42 11.54 -1.40
CA ASN A 36 15.09 12.00 -1.00
C ASN A 36 13.99 11.56 -1.97
N ASP A 37 14.15 11.87 -3.26
CA ASP A 37 13.15 11.50 -4.28
C ASP A 37 13.20 10.00 -4.61
N GLN A 38 14.37 9.36 -4.45
CA GLN A 38 14.47 7.91 -4.55
C GLN A 38 13.69 7.17 -3.46
N VAL A 39 13.93 7.50 -2.19
CA VAL A 39 13.24 6.88 -1.05
C VAL A 39 11.73 7.13 -1.14
N ALA A 40 11.33 8.35 -1.48
CA ALA A 40 9.92 8.69 -1.65
C ALA A 40 9.26 7.91 -2.79
N THR A 41 10.00 7.59 -3.85
CA THR A 41 9.55 6.73 -4.95
C THR A 41 9.39 5.30 -4.46
N ASP A 42 10.41 4.75 -3.82
CA ASP A 42 10.44 3.35 -3.38
C ASP A 42 9.32 3.06 -2.38
N ILE A 43 9.09 3.96 -1.41
CA ILE A 43 7.97 3.84 -0.45
C ILE A 43 6.61 3.89 -1.17
N ARG A 44 6.43 4.77 -2.15
CA ARG A 44 5.16 4.86 -2.89
C ARG A 44 4.90 3.62 -3.74
N LEU A 45 5.92 3.09 -4.42
CA LEU A 45 5.81 1.85 -5.18
C LEU A 45 5.47 0.68 -4.25
N TYR A 46 6.17 0.55 -3.13
CA TYR A 46 5.88 -0.48 -2.13
C TYR A 46 4.45 -0.37 -1.59
N LEU A 47 4.05 0.81 -1.11
CA LEU A 47 2.70 1.02 -0.58
C LEU A 47 1.62 0.79 -1.64
N ARG A 48 1.88 1.13 -2.90
CA ARG A 48 0.95 0.85 -4.00
C ARG A 48 0.70 -0.65 -4.13
N ASP A 49 1.75 -1.46 -4.12
CA ASP A 49 1.63 -2.91 -4.27
C ASP A 49 0.96 -3.53 -3.03
N GLU A 50 1.35 -3.10 -1.82
CA GLU A 50 0.73 -3.56 -0.56
C GLU A 50 -0.75 -3.18 -0.44
N ILE A 51 -1.15 -1.99 -0.94
CA ILE A 51 -2.57 -1.61 -0.97
C ILE A 51 -3.36 -2.58 -1.85
N ASP A 52 -2.83 -3.01 -3.00
CA ASP A 52 -3.51 -3.97 -3.87
C ASP A 52 -3.68 -5.33 -3.19
N ASP A 53 -2.65 -5.81 -2.50
CA ASP A 53 -2.69 -7.05 -1.74
C ASP A 53 -3.72 -6.98 -0.61
N ILE A 54 -3.73 -5.89 0.16
CA ILE A 54 -4.70 -5.67 1.24
C ILE A 54 -6.13 -5.60 0.70
N LEU A 55 -6.36 -4.92 -0.43
CA LEU A 55 -7.68 -4.89 -1.09
C LEU A 55 -8.14 -6.30 -1.48
N GLY A 56 -7.24 -7.15 -1.96
CA GLY A 56 -7.52 -8.57 -2.22
C GLY A 56 -7.91 -9.35 -0.96
N LEU A 57 -7.20 -9.12 0.15
CA LEU A 57 -7.50 -9.74 1.45
C LEU A 57 -8.85 -9.28 2.02
N LEU A 58 -9.17 -7.98 1.92
CA LEU A 58 -10.45 -7.42 2.33
C LEU A 58 -11.60 -8.02 1.52
N LEU A 59 -11.45 -8.13 0.20
CA LEU A 59 -12.45 -8.75 -0.66
C LEU A 59 -12.70 -10.22 -0.26
N ARG A 60 -11.63 -10.96 0.06
CA ARG A 60 -11.75 -12.35 0.52
C ARG A 60 -12.52 -12.43 1.85
N LEU A 61 -12.23 -11.54 2.79
CA LEU A 61 -12.92 -11.47 4.08
C LEU A 61 -14.41 -11.12 3.90
N GLN A 62 -14.70 -10.10 3.10
CA GLN A 62 -16.06 -9.68 2.77
C GLN A 62 -16.88 -10.81 2.14
N LYS A 63 -16.30 -11.57 1.20
CA LYS A 63 -16.94 -12.77 0.62
C LYS A 63 -17.23 -13.83 1.68
N GLY A 64 -16.29 -14.06 2.61
CA GLY A 64 -16.48 -14.98 3.73
C GLY A 64 -17.64 -14.56 4.65
N LEU A 65 -17.68 -13.28 5.04
CA LEU A 65 -18.76 -12.71 5.85
C LEU A 65 -20.11 -12.81 5.14
N LEU A 66 -20.17 -12.45 3.85
CA LEU A 66 -21.39 -12.53 3.06
C LEU A 66 -21.91 -13.97 2.96
N SER A 67 -21.01 -14.94 2.69
CA SER A 67 -21.38 -16.35 2.62
C SER A 67 -21.95 -16.86 3.94
N LEU A 68 -21.30 -16.55 5.06
CA LEU A 68 -21.78 -16.94 6.38
C LEU A 68 -23.10 -16.24 6.75
N ALA A 69 -23.26 -14.96 6.38
CA ALA A 69 -24.48 -14.21 6.59
C ALA A 69 -25.66 -14.80 5.81
N SER A 70 -25.45 -15.19 4.55
CA SER A 70 -26.47 -15.83 3.72
C SER A 70 -26.95 -17.17 4.28
N GLN A 71 -26.06 -17.93 4.93
CA GLN A 71 -26.43 -19.19 5.60
C GLN A 71 -27.25 -18.97 6.89
N ASN A 72 -27.21 -17.76 7.45
CA ASN A 72 -27.77 -17.42 8.76
C ASN A 72 -28.80 -16.29 8.72
N THR A 73 -29.52 -16.14 7.60
CA THR A 73 -30.53 -15.10 7.41
C THR A 73 -31.69 -15.19 8.39
N ASN A 74 -32.03 -16.40 8.84
CA ASN A 74 -33.13 -16.66 9.78
C ASN A 74 -32.65 -17.06 11.19
N THR A 75 -31.34 -17.13 11.41
CA THR A 75 -30.77 -17.51 12.73
C THR A 75 -30.94 -16.34 13.70
N ILE A 76 -31.83 -16.46 14.68
CA ILE A 76 -32.12 -15.39 15.65
C ILE A 76 -31.02 -15.32 16.73
N MET A 77 -30.63 -14.12 17.11
CA MET A 77 -29.74 -13.83 18.23
C MET A 77 -30.22 -12.57 19.00
N PRO A 78 -29.85 -12.38 20.27
CA PRO A 78 -30.08 -11.11 20.95
C PRO A 78 -29.24 -9.99 20.33
N GLY A 79 -29.87 -8.87 19.99
CA GLY A 79 -29.21 -7.60 19.70
C GLY A 79 -28.97 -6.83 20.99
N PHE A 80 -27.89 -6.04 21.04
CA PHE A 80 -27.44 -5.37 22.26
C PHE A 80 -27.36 -3.86 22.11
N THR A 81 -27.72 -3.14 23.18
CA THR A 81 -27.37 -1.74 23.41
C THR A 81 -26.82 -1.62 24.83
N HIS A 82 -25.76 -0.84 25.05
CA HIS A 82 -25.05 -0.80 26.34
C HIS A 82 -24.66 -2.20 26.89
N LEU A 83 -24.40 -3.16 25.99
CA LEU A 83 -24.16 -4.58 26.31
C LEU A 83 -25.32 -5.28 27.05
N GLN A 84 -26.53 -4.72 27.00
CA GLN A 84 -27.77 -5.33 27.49
C GLN A 84 -28.64 -5.78 26.32
N THR A 85 -29.34 -6.89 26.48
CA THR A 85 -30.27 -7.40 25.48
C THR A 85 -31.36 -6.35 25.20
N ALA A 86 -31.47 -5.93 23.94
CA ALA A 86 -32.42 -4.91 23.52
C ALA A 86 -33.58 -5.52 22.74
N GLN A 87 -33.30 -6.14 21.59
CA GLN A 87 -34.31 -6.77 20.74
C GLN A 87 -33.71 -7.93 19.93
N PRO A 88 -34.50 -8.91 19.48
CA PRO A 88 -34.04 -9.95 18.58
C PRO A 88 -33.55 -9.36 17.24
N VAL A 89 -32.43 -9.89 16.74
CA VAL A 89 -31.91 -9.64 15.39
C VAL A 89 -31.52 -10.97 14.75
N THR A 90 -31.16 -10.99 13.47
CA THR A 90 -30.61 -12.19 12.84
C THR A 90 -29.08 -12.15 12.86
N PHE A 91 -28.45 -13.30 13.03
CA PHE A 91 -26.98 -13.41 12.98
C PHE A 91 -26.44 -12.97 11.61
N GLY A 92 -27.17 -13.26 10.52
CA GLY A 92 -26.86 -12.71 9.21
C GLY A 92 -26.84 -11.18 9.18
N HIS A 93 -27.82 -10.51 9.79
CA HIS A 93 -27.84 -9.04 9.87
C HIS A 93 -26.65 -8.50 10.68
N HIS A 94 -26.30 -9.17 11.79
CA HIS A 94 -25.13 -8.80 12.60
C HIS A 94 -23.81 -8.89 11.80
N LEU A 95 -23.63 -9.95 11.01
CA LEU A 95 -22.45 -10.11 10.15
C LEU A 95 -22.39 -9.07 9.03
N LEU A 96 -23.53 -8.70 8.45
CA LEU A 96 -23.58 -7.65 7.42
C LEU A 96 -23.18 -6.28 7.97
N ALA A 97 -23.39 -6.00 9.26
CA ALA A 97 -22.88 -4.77 9.86
C ALA A 97 -21.35 -4.64 9.74
N TRP A 98 -20.62 -5.74 9.96
CA TRP A 98 -19.16 -5.80 9.76
C TRP A 98 -18.77 -5.74 8.28
N PHE A 99 -19.52 -6.42 7.41
CA PHE A 99 -19.33 -6.34 5.97
C PHE A 99 -19.36 -4.88 5.47
N GLU A 100 -20.38 -4.12 5.88
CA GLU A 100 -20.54 -2.71 5.50
C GLU A 100 -19.44 -1.81 6.06
N MET A 101 -18.89 -2.11 7.25
CA MET A 101 -17.70 -1.42 7.76
C MET A 101 -16.49 -1.62 6.84
N LEU A 102 -16.27 -2.86 6.40
CA LEU A 102 -15.16 -3.20 5.49
C LEU A 102 -15.34 -2.65 4.07
N VAL A 103 -16.58 -2.45 3.61
CA VAL A 103 -16.86 -1.75 2.34
C VAL A 103 -16.28 -0.34 2.39
N ARG A 104 -16.57 0.42 3.46
CA ARG A 104 -16.03 1.78 3.62
C ARG A 104 -14.51 1.81 3.74
N ASP A 105 -13.91 0.80 4.38
CA ASP A 105 -12.44 0.71 4.46
C ASP A 105 -11.81 0.39 3.10
N THR A 106 -12.49 -0.43 2.28
CA THR A 106 -12.10 -0.71 0.90
C THR A 106 -12.10 0.56 0.06
N GLU A 107 -13.16 1.37 0.15
CA GLU A 107 -13.27 2.67 -0.54
C GLU A 107 -12.13 3.62 -0.13
N ARG A 108 -11.84 3.73 1.17
CA ARG A 108 -10.74 4.55 1.69
C ARG A 108 -9.38 4.13 1.15
N LEU A 109 -9.12 2.81 1.07
CA LEU A 109 -7.88 2.30 0.50
C LEU A 109 -7.78 2.53 -1.00
N GLN A 110 -8.87 2.39 -1.75
CA GLN A 110 -8.90 2.72 -3.18
C GLN A 110 -8.58 4.21 -3.42
N ASP A 111 -9.11 5.12 -2.59
CA ASP A 111 -8.77 6.54 -2.70
C ASP A 111 -7.35 6.86 -2.21
N CYS A 112 -6.84 6.14 -1.21
CA CYS A 112 -5.44 6.20 -0.81
C CYS A 112 -4.53 5.80 -1.98
N ARG A 113 -4.84 4.70 -2.65
CA ARG A 113 -4.10 4.19 -3.81
C ARG A 113 -3.91 5.24 -4.89
N LYS A 114 -4.98 5.95 -5.26
CA LYS A 114 -4.93 7.02 -6.28
C LYS A 114 -3.91 8.11 -5.93
N ARG A 115 -3.80 8.46 -4.64
CA ARG A 115 -2.86 9.49 -4.15
C ARG A 115 -1.43 8.98 -4.01
N VAL A 116 -1.27 7.71 -3.66
CA VAL A 116 0.05 7.05 -3.59
C VAL A 116 0.65 6.88 -4.98
N ASN A 117 -0.17 6.61 -6.01
CA ASN A 117 0.27 6.42 -7.39
C ASN A 117 0.60 7.75 -8.13
N ARG A 118 1.45 8.57 -7.52
CA ARG A 118 2.03 9.78 -8.11
C ARG A 118 3.55 9.70 -8.02
N MET A 119 4.24 9.97 -9.12
CA MET A 119 5.68 9.77 -9.26
C MET A 119 6.49 10.94 -8.65
N PRO A 120 7.23 10.74 -7.53
CA PRO A 120 8.07 11.80 -6.98
C PRO A 120 9.47 11.85 -7.59
N LEU A 121 9.89 10.80 -8.31
CA LEU A 121 11.20 10.68 -8.93
C LEU A 121 11.49 11.86 -9.88
N GLY A 122 12.71 12.37 -9.82
CA GLY A 122 13.13 13.56 -10.59
C GLY A 122 12.90 14.87 -9.85
N SER A 123 12.37 14.86 -8.62
CA SER A 123 12.33 16.02 -7.72
C SER A 123 13.69 16.30 -7.06
N ALA A 124 14.64 15.36 -7.18
CA ALA A 124 15.97 15.41 -6.59
C ALA A 124 15.94 15.76 -5.08
N ALA A 125 16.91 16.54 -4.60
CA ALA A 125 17.07 16.77 -3.16
C ALA A 125 15.97 17.67 -2.58
N LEU A 126 15.58 18.73 -3.30
CA LEU A 126 14.55 19.67 -2.87
C LEU A 126 13.91 20.50 -4.01
N ALA A 127 14.67 20.85 -5.05
CA ALA A 127 14.29 21.85 -6.06
C ALA A 127 14.34 21.32 -7.51
N GLY A 128 14.27 19.99 -7.68
CA GLY A 128 14.50 19.36 -8.98
C GLY A 128 15.99 19.28 -9.33
N THR A 129 16.26 19.03 -10.60
CA THR A 129 17.61 18.82 -11.13
C THR A 129 17.84 19.68 -12.37
N THR A 130 19.09 20.12 -12.58
CA THR A 130 19.50 20.84 -13.80
C THR A 130 19.79 19.91 -14.97
N TYR A 131 19.86 18.60 -14.72
CA TYR A 131 19.97 17.61 -15.78
C TYR A 131 18.67 17.56 -16.60
N PRO A 132 18.75 17.44 -17.94
CA PRO A 132 17.58 17.37 -18.81
C PRO A 132 16.92 15.99 -18.71
N ILE A 133 16.37 15.67 -17.54
CA ILE A 133 15.64 14.42 -17.30
C ILE A 133 14.21 14.54 -17.84
N ASP A 134 13.70 13.43 -18.36
CA ASP A 134 12.30 13.33 -18.73
C ASP A 134 11.50 12.77 -17.55
N ARG A 135 10.57 13.58 -17.04
CA ARG A 135 9.66 13.22 -15.95
C ARG A 135 8.25 12.96 -16.44
N ALA A 136 7.99 13.02 -17.75
CA ALA A 136 6.64 13.02 -18.28
C ALA A 136 5.82 11.86 -17.68
N ASP A 137 4.95 12.22 -16.73
CA ASP A 137 3.61 11.68 -16.67
C ASP A 137 2.93 12.25 -17.92
N SER A 138 2.60 11.38 -18.87
CA SER A 138 1.58 11.69 -19.86
C SER A 138 0.24 11.88 -19.13
N ASP A 139 0.04 13.06 -18.56
CA ASP A 139 -1.26 13.61 -18.16
C ASP A 139 -1.65 14.69 -19.19
#